data_AF-A0A0M8WP92-F1
#
_entry.id   AF-A0A0M8WP92-F1
#
_cell.length_a   1.000
_cell.length_b   1.000
_cell.length_c   1.000
_cell.angle_alpha   90.00
_cell.angle_beta   90.00
_cell.angle_gamma   90.00
#
_symmetry.space_group_name_H-M   'P 1'
#
loop_
_entity.id
_entity.type
_entity.pdbx_description
1 polymer ?
#
loop_
_entity_poly.entity_id
_entity_poly.type
_entity_poly.pdbx_seq_one_letter_code
_entity_poly.pdbx_strand_id
1 'polypeptide(L)'
;MYDCEGCGRRRREGLFFGSGSEAKWWCLRCQSADQKELVSSLDDRSRGVLTRDADGVEWPYGPNIYVRMRADLLDWADQHDLKSGSTGCSSGLHWLDKGRCAKRECHDRPGFYDHTTTWLSRTTGRPVLVFNQPYKPVDPAEVQELISEYPSLTAEVGPESWYGSATLGVYIWNHGNRS
;
A
#
# COMPACT_ATOMS: atom_id res chain seq x y z
N MET A 1 -13.76 14.14 9.71
CA MET A 1 -15.16 13.67 9.88
C MET A 1 -15.90 13.96 8.60
N TYR A 2 -16.74 13.04 8.15
CA TYR A 2 -17.45 13.14 6.87
C TYR A 2 -18.96 13.02 7.08
N ASP A 3 -19.73 13.66 6.21
CA ASP A 3 -21.19 13.57 6.20
C ASP A 3 -21.61 12.20 5.64
N CYS A 4 -22.35 11.43 6.44
CA CYS A 4 -22.79 10.11 6.04
C CYS A 4 -23.97 10.18 5.06
N GLU A 5 -23.85 9.54 3.90
CA GLU A 5 -24.90 9.53 2.88
C GLU A 5 -26.23 8.95 3.41
N GLY A 6 -26.18 7.87 4.21
CA GLY A 6 -27.39 7.24 4.72
C GLY A 6 -28.12 7.97 5.85
N CYS A 7 -27.46 8.84 6.64
CA CYS A 7 -28.12 9.53 7.78
C CYS A 7 -27.92 11.04 7.83
N GLY A 8 -27.15 11.62 6.91
CA GLY A 8 -26.82 13.06 6.86
C GLY A 8 -25.99 13.58 8.02
N ARG A 9 -25.52 12.71 8.95
CA ARG A 9 -24.75 13.14 10.13
C ARG A 9 -23.26 12.98 9.90
N ARG A 10 -22.49 13.91 10.48
CA ARG A 10 -21.03 13.79 10.59
C ARG A 10 -20.64 12.60 11.45
N ARG A 11 -19.81 11.72 10.92
CA ARG A 11 -19.25 10.57 11.63
C ARG A 11 -17.74 10.51 11.45
N ARG A 12 -17.05 9.95 12.45
CA ARG A 12 -15.61 9.70 12.41
C ARG A 12 -15.30 8.36 11.74
N GLU A 13 -16.11 7.35 12.03
CA GLU A 13 -15.94 5.97 11.54
C GLU A 13 -16.89 5.68 10.37
N GLY A 14 -16.37 5.01 9.36
CA GLY A 14 -17.04 4.72 8.11
C GLY A 14 -16.04 4.44 7.00
N LEU A 15 -16.56 4.22 5.80
CA LEU A 15 -15.78 3.98 4.60
C LEU A 15 -16.42 4.71 3.42
N PHE A 16 -15.58 5.06 2.44
CA PHE A 16 -16.01 5.58 1.15
C PHE A 16 -16.31 4.42 0.19
N PHE A 17 -17.49 4.48 -0.43
CA PHE A 17 -17.93 3.58 -1.49
C PHE A 17 -18.07 4.35 -2.81
N GLY A 18 -17.58 3.79 -3.91
CA GLY A 18 -17.49 4.44 -5.22
C GLY A 18 -16.05 4.80 -5.60
N SER A 19 -15.89 5.62 -6.64
CA SER A 19 -14.59 5.99 -7.22
C SER A 19 -14.41 7.50 -7.29
N GLY A 20 -13.21 7.98 -6.99
CA GLY A 20 -12.83 9.40 -7.15
C GLY A 20 -13.76 10.36 -6.41
N SER A 21 -14.12 11.46 -7.07
CA SER A 21 -15.01 12.50 -6.53
C SER A 21 -16.45 12.04 -6.33
N GLU A 22 -16.86 10.91 -6.92
CA GLU A 22 -18.21 10.37 -6.78
C GLU A 22 -18.35 9.48 -5.54
N ALA A 23 -17.24 9.11 -4.89
CA ALA A 23 -17.25 8.27 -3.71
C ALA A 23 -18.04 8.91 -2.56
N LYS A 24 -18.94 8.14 -1.95
CA LYS A 24 -19.81 8.57 -0.85
C LYS A 24 -19.36 7.95 0.46
N TRP A 25 -19.37 8.73 1.53
CA TRP A 25 -19.04 8.25 2.87
C TRP A 25 -20.23 7.59 3.54
N TRP A 26 -20.03 6.37 4.04
CA TRP A 26 -21.04 5.61 4.77
C TRP A 26 -20.50 5.22 6.15
N CYS A 27 -21.16 5.70 7.20
CA CYS A 27 -20.85 5.26 8.55
C CYS A 27 -21.26 3.80 8.74
N LEU A 28 -20.57 3.09 9.64
CA LEU A 28 -20.73 1.63 9.85
C LEU A 28 -22.18 1.19 10.08
N ARG A 29 -23.01 2.06 10.71
CA ARG A 29 -24.42 1.78 10.99
C ARG A 29 -25.33 1.90 9.77
N CYS A 30 -24.98 2.76 8.83
CA CYS A 30 -25.79 3.06 7.64
C CYS A 30 -25.37 2.23 6.42
N GLN A 31 -24.29 1.46 6.51
CA GLN A 31 -23.90 0.57 5.43
C GLN A 31 -24.98 -0.48 5.18
N SER A 32 -25.31 -0.71 3.90
CA SER A 32 -26.24 -1.76 3.49
C SER A 32 -25.68 -3.16 3.77
N ALA A 33 -26.51 -4.19 3.65
CA ALA A 33 -26.06 -5.58 3.77
C ALA A 33 -24.96 -5.89 2.74
N ASP A 34 -25.20 -5.57 1.47
CA ASP A 34 -24.25 -5.79 0.36
C ASP A 34 -22.92 -5.06 0.58
N GLN A 35 -22.96 -3.84 1.12
CA GLN A 35 -21.74 -3.08 1.44
C GLN A 35 -20.91 -3.77 2.52
N LYS A 36 -21.57 -4.29 3.56
CA LYS A 36 -20.89 -5.03 4.63
C LYS A 36 -20.34 -6.36 4.13
N GLU A 37 -21.10 -7.07 3.29
CA GLU A 37 -20.65 -8.31 2.66
C GLU A 37 -19.43 -8.08 1.78
N LEU A 38 -19.42 -7.01 0.97
CA LEU A 38 -18.27 -6.61 0.17
C LEU A 38 -17.03 -6.34 1.05
N VAL A 39 -17.18 -5.57 2.12
CA VAL A 39 -16.08 -5.28 3.06
C VAL A 39 -15.55 -6.57 3.68
N SER A 40 -16.44 -7.45 4.16
CA SER A 40 -16.05 -8.74 4.74
C SER A 40 -15.32 -9.62 3.74
N SER A 41 -15.79 -9.67 2.48
CA SER A 41 -15.16 -10.42 1.41
C SER A 41 -13.75 -9.90 1.09
N LEU A 42 -13.56 -8.58 1.07
CA LEU A 42 -12.24 -7.97 0.87
C LEU A 42 -11.30 -8.22 2.05
N ASP A 43 -11.80 -8.14 3.29
CA ASP A 43 -11.03 -8.48 4.48
C ASP A 43 -10.63 -9.97 4.50
N ASP A 44 -11.47 -10.84 3.93
CA ASP A 44 -11.15 -12.26 3.76
C ASP A 44 -10.14 -12.52 2.63
N ARG A 45 -10.28 -11.84 1.50
CA ARG A 45 -9.29 -11.90 0.40
C ARG A 45 -7.93 -11.34 0.82
N SER A 46 -7.91 -10.37 1.74
CA SER A 46 -6.64 -9.83 2.27
C SER A 46 -5.83 -10.87 3.06
N ARG A 47 -6.43 -12.01 3.45
CA ARG A 47 -5.74 -13.09 4.16
C ARG A 47 -4.59 -13.62 3.29
N GLY A 48 -3.36 -13.45 3.76
CA GLY A 48 -2.15 -13.83 3.03
C GLY A 48 -1.57 -12.73 2.14
N VAL A 49 -2.27 -11.61 2.01
CA VAL A 49 -1.79 -10.40 1.33
C VAL A 49 -1.38 -9.33 2.32
N LEU A 50 -2.18 -9.05 3.34
CA LEU A 50 -1.94 -7.97 4.30
C LEU A 50 -1.73 -8.51 5.73
N THR A 51 -1.02 -7.72 6.54
CA THR A 51 -0.88 -7.94 7.98
C THR A 51 -2.22 -7.74 8.69
N ARG A 52 -2.39 -8.49 9.78
CA ARG A 52 -3.56 -8.40 10.65
C ARG A 52 -3.12 -8.36 12.10
N ASP A 53 -3.80 -7.54 12.89
CA ASP A 53 -3.62 -7.43 14.33
C ASP A 53 -4.96 -7.64 15.07
N ALA A 54 -5.01 -7.26 16.34
CA ALA A 54 -6.22 -7.36 17.16
C ALA A 54 -7.36 -6.46 16.68
N ASP A 55 -7.04 -5.37 15.97
CA ASP A 55 -7.99 -4.37 15.49
C ASP A 55 -8.46 -4.66 14.06
N GLY A 56 -7.82 -5.58 13.35
CA GLY A 56 -8.29 -6.14 12.09
C GLY A 56 -7.20 -6.23 11.02
N VAL A 57 -7.57 -5.89 9.79
CA VAL A 57 -6.64 -5.84 8.65
C VAL A 57 -5.95 -4.48 8.62
N GLU A 58 -4.63 -4.48 8.54
CA GLU A 58 -3.82 -3.27 8.40
C GLU A 58 -3.79 -2.84 6.93
N TRP A 59 -4.82 -2.11 6.52
CA TRP A 59 -4.89 -1.53 5.18
C TRP A 59 -3.94 -0.34 5.06
N PRO A 60 -3.16 -0.22 3.97
CA PRO A 60 -2.34 0.95 3.75
C PRO A 60 -3.20 2.19 3.52
N TYR A 61 -2.55 3.35 3.57
CA TYR A 61 -3.21 4.64 3.37
C TYR A 61 -3.91 4.67 2.00
N GLY A 62 -5.15 5.17 1.96
CA GLY A 62 -6.05 5.06 0.81
C GLY A 62 -7.05 3.91 0.97
N PRO A 63 -6.65 2.63 0.74
CA PRO A 63 -7.47 1.45 1.00
C PRO A 63 -8.05 1.36 2.42
N ASN A 64 -7.40 1.97 3.41
CA ASN A 64 -7.92 2.04 4.77
C ASN A 64 -9.31 2.72 4.85
N ILE A 65 -9.59 3.69 3.96
CA ILE A 65 -10.86 4.44 3.96
C ILE A 65 -11.68 4.29 2.68
N TYR A 66 -11.09 3.93 1.53
CA TYR A 66 -11.80 3.74 0.25
C TYR A 66 -11.94 2.25 -0.10
N VAL A 67 -13.18 1.75 -0.16
CA VAL A 67 -13.46 0.33 -0.43
C VAL A 67 -13.02 -0.08 -1.83
N ARG A 68 -13.13 0.81 -2.82
CA ARG A 68 -12.69 0.49 -4.19
C ARG A 68 -11.17 0.24 -4.26
N MET A 69 -10.39 1.09 -3.60
CA MET A 69 -8.93 0.97 -3.55
C MET A 69 -8.48 -0.32 -2.84
N ARG A 70 -9.28 -0.86 -1.91
CA ARG A 70 -9.02 -2.19 -1.33
C ARG A 70 -9.03 -3.28 -2.39
N ALA A 71 -10.04 -3.29 -3.27
CA ALA A 71 -10.14 -4.27 -4.34
C ALA A 71 -8.98 -4.10 -5.34
N ASP A 72 -8.72 -2.87 -5.78
CA ASP A 72 -7.65 -2.58 -6.74
C ASP A 72 -6.27 -2.97 -6.17
N LEU A 73 -6.02 -2.75 -4.87
CA LEU A 73 -4.78 -3.17 -4.21
C LEU A 73 -4.62 -4.69 -4.18
N LEU A 74 -5.69 -5.43 -3.86
CA LEU A 74 -5.62 -6.89 -3.81
C LEU A 74 -5.39 -7.48 -5.20
N ASP A 75 -6.08 -6.96 -6.21
CA ASP A 75 -5.91 -7.37 -7.60
C ASP A 75 -4.48 -7.08 -8.09
N TRP A 76 -3.93 -5.90 -7.75
CA TRP A 76 -2.53 -5.57 -8.02
C TRP A 76 -1.55 -6.50 -7.31
N ALA A 77 -1.76 -6.77 -6.02
CA ALA A 77 -0.90 -7.66 -5.26
C ALA A 77 -0.92 -9.10 -5.81
N ASP A 78 -2.07 -9.58 -6.27
CA ASP A 78 -2.21 -10.87 -6.94
C ASP A 78 -1.47 -10.90 -8.28
N GLN A 79 -1.60 -9.86 -9.11
CA GLN A 79 -0.90 -9.75 -10.39
C GLN A 79 0.63 -9.80 -10.26
N HIS A 80 1.16 -9.28 -9.14
CA HIS A 80 2.61 -9.22 -8.89
C HIS A 80 3.14 -10.33 -7.95
N ASP A 81 2.29 -11.25 -7.50
CA ASP A 81 2.61 -12.29 -6.51
C ASP A 81 3.17 -11.73 -5.19
N LEU A 82 2.50 -10.73 -4.62
CA LEU A 82 2.98 -9.95 -3.48
C LEU A 82 2.16 -10.15 -2.21
N LYS A 83 2.84 -10.13 -1.07
CA LYS A 83 2.24 -9.95 0.25
C LYS A 83 2.98 -8.85 1.02
N SER A 84 2.29 -8.13 1.89
CA SER A 84 2.87 -7.14 2.78
C SER A 84 3.98 -7.78 3.61
N GLY A 85 5.14 -7.13 3.62
CA GLY A 85 6.17 -7.36 4.61
C GLY A 85 6.20 -6.17 5.56
N SER A 86 6.62 -6.39 6.80
CA SER A 86 7.10 -5.30 7.63
C SER A 86 8.61 -5.41 7.76
N THR A 87 9.25 -4.27 7.92
CA THR A 87 10.66 -4.20 8.25
C THR A 87 10.83 -3.49 9.58
N GLY A 88 11.65 -4.06 10.47
CA GLY A 88 12.12 -3.37 11.66
C GLY A 88 13.20 -2.32 11.36
N CYS A 89 13.50 -2.11 10.08
CA CYS A 89 14.50 -1.21 9.54
C CYS A 89 13.91 0.19 9.32
N SER A 90 14.67 1.24 9.60
CA SER A 90 14.30 2.59 9.18
C SER A 90 14.48 2.81 7.67
N SER A 91 15.23 1.95 6.96
CA SER A 91 15.45 2.05 5.51
C SER A 91 14.80 0.88 4.75
N GLY A 92 13.76 1.19 3.98
CA GLY A 92 13.11 0.21 3.10
C GLY A 92 14.05 -0.32 2.01
N LEU A 93 14.95 0.51 1.47
CA LEU A 93 15.88 0.14 0.40
C LEU A 93 16.93 -0.85 0.87
N HIS A 94 17.50 -0.61 2.05
CA HIS A 94 18.49 -1.53 2.62
C HIS A 94 17.85 -2.89 2.93
N TRP A 95 16.65 -2.88 3.49
CA TRP A 95 15.87 -4.10 3.70
C TRP A 95 15.60 -4.84 2.38
N LEU A 96 15.23 -4.11 1.33
CA LEU A 96 14.95 -4.65 0.02
C LEU A 96 16.18 -5.28 -0.65
N ASP A 97 17.35 -4.64 -0.53
CA ASP A 97 18.61 -5.14 -1.08
C ASP A 97 19.17 -6.34 -0.29
N LYS A 98 19.26 -6.23 1.04
CA LYS A 98 19.94 -7.23 1.88
C LYS A 98 19.05 -8.37 2.37
N GLY A 99 17.73 -8.19 2.33
CA GLY A 99 16.77 -9.16 2.88
C GLY A 99 16.69 -9.17 4.41
N ARG A 100 17.59 -8.45 5.10
CA ARG A 100 17.70 -8.33 6.56
C ARG A 100 18.37 -7.01 6.90
N CYS A 101 17.95 -6.39 8.01
CA CYS A 101 18.60 -5.20 8.58
C CYS A 101 18.99 -5.49 10.02
N ALA A 102 20.25 -5.27 10.40
CA ALA A 102 20.56 -4.96 11.80
C ALA A 102 20.28 -3.47 12.01
N LYS A 103 19.49 -3.09 13.03
CA LYS A 103 19.09 -1.68 13.31
C LYS A 103 20.21 -0.64 13.23
N ARG A 104 21.47 -1.05 13.46
CA ARG A 104 22.66 -0.18 13.43
C ARG A 104 23.20 0.10 12.02
N GLU A 105 22.85 -0.73 11.04
CA GLU A 105 23.26 -0.60 9.62
C GLU A 105 22.24 0.20 8.81
N CYS A 106 21.08 0.49 9.42
CA CYS A 106 19.99 1.26 8.85
C CYS A 106 20.30 2.75 9.02
N HIS A 107 21.18 3.29 8.19
CA HIS A 107 21.38 4.74 8.16
C HIS A 107 20.18 5.41 7.47
N ASP A 108 19.65 6.43 8.14
CA ASP A 108 18.34 7.04 7.91
C ASP A 108 18.17 7.56 6.49
N ARG A 109 17.30 6.87 5.73
CA ARG A 109 16.38 7.50 4.78
C ARG A 109 14.98 6.88 4.94
N PRO A 110 14.33 7.05 6.12
CA PRO A 110 12.97 6.56 6.30
C PRO A 110 12.02 7.28 5.36
N GLY A 111 11.13 6.50 4.73
CA GLY A 111 10.01 7.02 3.96
C GLY A 111 10.44 8.06 2.92
N PHE A 112 11.28 7.64 1.95
CA PHE A 112 11.83 8.55 0.95
C PHE A 112 10.74 9.33 0.18
N TYR A 113 9.50 8.81 0.20
CA TYR A 113 8.27 9.57 0.02
C TYR A 113 7.22 9.19 1.07
N ASP A 114 6.16 9.99 1.13
CA ASP A 114 4.99 9.72 1.98
C ASP A 114 4.30 8.40 1.57
N HIS A 115 3.65 7.74 2.54
CA HIS A 115 2.89 6.48 2.35
C HIS A 115 3.70 5.32 1.72
N THR A 116 4.86 5.00 2.29
CA THR A 116 5.63 3.81 1.88
C THR A 116 4.98 2.51 2.34
N THR A 117 4.92 1.52 1.45
CA THR A 117 4.58 0.13 1.77
C THR A 117 5.68 -0.83 1.31
N THR A 118 5.87 -1.91 2.08
CA THR A 118 6.92 -2.91 1.82
C THR A 118 6.30 -4.26 1.50
N TRP A 119 6.86 -4.96 0.51
CA TRP A 119 6.27 -6.16 -0.07
C TRP A 119 7.29 -7.28 -0.24
N LEU A 120 6.84 -8.48 0.08
CA LEU A 120 7.54 -9.74 -0.11
C LEU A 120 6.95 -10.47 -1.32
N SER A 121 7.76 -11.24 -2.03
CA SER A 121 7.25 -12.26 -2.94
C SER A 121 6.51 -13.32 -2.14
N ARG A 122 5.31 -13.73 -2.58
CA ARG A 122 4.62 -14.86 -1.95
C ARG A 122 5.34 -16.17 -2.25
N THR A 123 5.89 -16.31 -3.46
CA THR A 123 6.67 -17.47 -3.88
C THR A 123 7.94 -17.66 -3.05
N THR A 124 8.80 -16.65 -2.95
CA THR A 124 10.12 -16.80 -2.30
C THR A 124 10.12 -16.39 -0.83
N GLY A 125 9.12 -15.61 -0.40
CA GLY A 125 9.09 -15.00 0.93
C GLY A 125 10.10 -13.87 1.14
N ARG A 126 10.87 -13.50 0.09
CA ARG A 126 11.95 -12.50 0.17
C ARG A 126 11.44 -11.08 -0.14
N PRO A 127 12.07 -10.03 0.41
CA PRO A 127 11.78 -8.64 0.04
C PRO A 127 11.91 -8.41 -1.45
N VAL A 128 10.90 -7.84 -2.09
CA VAL A 128 10.87 -7.76 -3.56
C VAL A 128 10.44 -6.41 -4.08
N LEU A 129 9.69 -5.64 -3.28
CA LEU A 129 9.24 -4.32 -3.64
C LEU A 129 9.14 -3.40 -2.44
N VAL A 130 9.61 -2.17 -2.63
CA VAL A 130 9.22 -1.01 -1.84
C VAL A 130 8.39 -0.12 -2.75
N PHE A 131 7.16 0.17 -2.35
CA PHE A 131 6.22 1.00 -3.11
C PHE A 131 5.96 2.30 -2.37
N ASN A 132 5.99 3.42 -3.09
CA ASN A 132 5.80 4.76 -2.54
C ASN A 132 4.77 5.56 -3.33
N GLN A 133 4.08 6.46 -2.64
CA GLN A 133 2.89 7.16 -3.14
C GLN A 133 3.02 8.67 -2.90
N PRO A 134 3.96 9.33 -3.59
CA PRO A 134 4.24 10.74 -3.40
C PRO A 134 3.03 11.63 -3.78
N TYR A 135 2.72 12.61 -2.93
CA TYR A 135 1.73 13.64 -3.25
C TYR A 135 2.16 14.62 -4.34
N LYS A 136 3.45 14.65 -4.69
CA LYS A 136 4.03 15.53 -5.69
C LYS A 136 4.66 14.71 -6.80
N PRO A 137 4.70 15.22 -8.05
CA PRO A 137 5.46 14.60 -9.11
C PRO A 137 6.92 14.37 -8.66
N VAL A 138 7.43 13.19 -8.98
CA VAL A 138 8.79 12.77 -8.67
C VAL A 138 9.62 12.77 -9.95
N ASP A 139 10.85 13.28 -9.87
CA ASP A 139 11.82 13.18 -10.95
C ASP A 139 12.42 11.77 -10.97
N PRO A 140 12.27 11.00 -12.07
CA PRO A 140 12.91 9.69 -12.19
C PRO A 140 14.43 9.72 -11.98
N ALA A 141 15.11 10.83 -12.30
CA ALA A 141 16.55 10.97 -12.08
C ALA A 141 16.91 10.98 -10.59
N GLU A 142 16.08 11.62 -9.75
CA GLU A 142 16.25 11.64 -8.29
C GLU A 142 16.10 10.23 -7.71
N VAL A 143 15.11 9.47 -8.19
CA VAL A 143 14.92 8.07 -7.79
C VAL A 143 16.12 7.21 -8.20
N GLN A 144 16.66 7.44 -9.40
CA GLN A 144 17.80 6.69 -9.91
C GLN A 144 19.10 6.99 -9.14
N GLU A 145 19.34 8.25 -8.79
CA GLU A 145 20.46 8.65 -7.94
C GLU A 145 20.35 7.98 -6.57
N LEU A 146 19.15 7.96 -5.99
CA LEU A 146 18.89 7.40 -4.67
C LEU A 146 19.14 5.89 -4.60
N ILE A 147 18.79 5.12 -5.64
CA ILE A 147 19.06 3.68 -5.67
C ILE A 147 20.46 3.33 -6.18
N SER A 148 21.28 4.31 -6.59
CA SER A 148 22.59 4.06 -7.20
C SER A 148 23.58 3.29 -6.31
N GLU A 149 23.44 3.41 -4.99
CA GLU A 149 24.21 2.65 -3.99
C GLU A 149 23.80 1.17 -3.90
N TYR A 150 22.69 0.79 -4.54
CA TYR A 150 22.07 -0.54 -4.48
C TYR A 150 21.97 -1.13 -5.89
N PRO A 151 23.05 -1.70 -6.45
CA PRO A 151 23.08 -2.18 -7.83
C PRO A 151 22.13 -3.35 -8.13
N SER A 152 21.54 -3.96 -7.10
CA SER A 152 20.53 -5.02 -7.24
C SER A 152 19.11 -4.48 -7.48
N LEU A 153 18.91 -3.17 -7.32
CA LEU A 153 17.61 -2.53 -7.36
C LEU A 153 17.37 -1.81 -8.68
N THR A 154 16.11 -1.80 -9.09
CA THR A 154 15.61 -1.01 -10.21
C THR A 154 14.45 -0.15 -9.74
N ALA A 155 14.19 0.96 -10.42
CA ALA A 155 13.04 1.79 -10.15
C ALA A 155 12.18 2.00 -11.40
N GLU A 156 10.88 2.10 -11.18
CA GLU A 156 9.88 2.49 -12.15
C GLU A 156 8.99 3.57 -11.54
N VAL A 157 8.77 4.65 -12.28
CA VAL A 157 7.77 5.67 -11.97
C VAL A 157 6.65 5.52 -12.98
N GLY A 158 5.44 5.23 -12.50
CA GLY A 158 4.31 4.91 -13.36
C GLY A 158 2.99 5.39 -12.79
N PRO A 159 1.91 5.33 -13.59
CA PRO A 159 0.57 5.56 -13.09
C PRO A 159 0.27 4.57 -11.94
N GLU A 160 -0.32 5.06 -10.85
CA GLU A 160 -0.64 4.20 -9.72
C GLU A 160 -1.64 3.11 -10.07
N SER A 161 -1.37 1.93 -9.54
CA SER A 161 -2.17 0.73 -9.76
C SER A 161 -3.40 0.65 -8.84
N TRP A 162 -3.36 1.22 -7.63
CA TRP A 162 -4.46 1.04 -6.65
C TRP A 162 -4.82 2.23 -5.76
N TYR A 163 -3.98 3.24 -5.63
CA TYR A 163 -4.18 4.34 -4.66
C TYR A 163 -5.09 5.47 -5.14
N GLY A 164 -5.47 5.44 -6.43
CA GLY A 164 -6.38 6.39 -7.05
C GLY A 164 -5.91 7.84 -6.93
N SER A 165 -6.69 8.78 -7.46
CA SER A 165 -6.38 10.24 -7.44
C SER A 165 -5.30 10.72 -8.42
N ALA A 166 -4.98 9.94 -9.45
CA ALA A 166 -4.00 10.32 -10.49
C ALA A 166 -2.60 10.66 -9.93
N THR A 167 -2.27 10.12 -8.76
CA THR A 167 -0.94 10.16 -8.18
C THR A 167 -0.02 9.19 -8.93
N LEU A 168 1.28 9.49 -8.91
CA LEU A 168 2.32 8.65 -9.50
C LEU A 168 2.80 7.67 -8.43
N GLY A 169 3.01 6.42 -8.83
CA GLY A 169 3.59 5.40 -7.98
C GLY A 169 5.06 5.26 -8.27
N VAL A 170 5.89 5.17 -7.22
CA VAL A 170 7.31 4.83 -7.35
C VAL A 170 7.51 3.41 -6.86
N TYR A 171 7.86 2.53 -7.80
CA TYR A 171 8.11 1.12 -7.57
C TYR A 171 9.61 0.89 -7.54
N ILE A 172 10.15 0.38 -6.44
CA ILE A 172 11.56 0.01 -6.34
C ILE A 172 11.63 -1.50 -6.15
N TRP A 173 12.14 -2.19 -7.16
CA TRP A 173 12.14 -3.65 -7.23
C TRP A 173 13.51 -4.24 -6.90
N ASN A 174 13.49 -5.42 -6.27
CA ASN A 174 14.62 -6.34 -6.30
C ASN A 174 14.24 -7.55 -7.16
N HIS A 175 14.59 -7.51 -8.45
CA HIS A 175 14.22 -8.58 -9.39
C HIS A 175 14.85 -9.92 -9.04
N GLY A 176 16.02 -9.93 -8.39
CA GLY A 176 16.69 -11.15 -7.95
C GLY A 176 15.92 -11.93 -6.87
N ASN A 177 14.87 -11.33 -6.28
CA ASN A 177 14.03 -11.95 -5.26
C ASN A 177 12.65 -12.39 -5.80
N ARG A 178 12.37 -12.19 -7.10
CA ARG A 178 11.09 -12.56 -7.74
C ARG A 178 11.00 -14.03 -8.16
N SER A 179 12.14 -14.72 -8.30
CA SER A 179 12.26 -16.08 -8.84
C SER A 179 13.01 -17.00 -7.89
#